data_AF-A0AAW5NVS8-F1
#
_entry.id   AF-A0AAW5NVS8-F1
#
_cell.length_a   1.000
_cell.length_b   1.000
_cell.length_c   1.000
_cell.angle_alpha   90.00
_cell.angle_beta   90.00
_cell.angle_gamma   90.00
#
_symmetry.space_group_name_H-M   'P 1'
#
loop_
_entity.id
_entity.type
_entity.pdbx_description
1 polymer ?
#
loop_
_entity_poly.entity_id
_entity_poly.type
_entity_poly.pdbx_seq_one_letter_code
_entity_poly.pdbx_strand_id
1 'polypeptide(L)'
;MEDNILLCNNFLSFNLRQTMNSTSDLLYNIQSLKQFQLNIDNIQRIKDGAQLQINMACLALLRQYILNEPVAGLILFRNLIRKYYPLSDEQVVKYENRIYTGVHKIVENNSFTIDPREWYYITNLSVLKRKGQEFTIDNRLYRVCYKRYNTTVKCYDMIPSTLISEISSLDDLRELKMDSRQIRLFHSNYNIDFHNIPQVCSDLAENEFTKWDWDLVSKIKGDVKSCVWLKDLLNNNGFFAQMGIGSIVETLTKLQNLLGMEYVITQDDLNEVIERYEKMGSRLYSYSPNISKEFIIEHQDDLDWLVLQRNPYVQWDLELINIFLRKCSKLVPENEMAKSLNGSCAMYSAINDFLNDLVLDDIEKLYEL
;
A
#
# COMPACT_ATOMS: atom_id res chain seq x y z
N MET A 1 -17.31 -31.05 1.04
CA MET A 1 -16.09 -31.24 0.21
C MET A 1 -15.35 -32.51 0.63
N GLU A 2 -15.27 -32.82 1.93
CA GLU A 2 -14.71 -34.07 2.46
C GLU A 2 -15.45 -35.34 1.99
N ASP A 3 -16.78 -35.32 1.88
CA ASP A 3 -17.56 -36.49 1.45
C ASP A 3 -17.26 -36.95 0.01
N ASN A 4 -16.96 -36.01 -0.90
CA ASN A 4 -16.60 -36.34 -2.29
C ASN A 4 -15.18 -36.90 -2.39
N ILE A 5 -14.26 -36.45 -1.54
CA ILE A 5 -12.88 -36.97 -1.48
C ILE A 5 -12.88 -38.39 -0.89
N LEU A 6 -13.71 -38.63 0.13
CA LEU A 6 -13.90 -39.95 0.72
C LEU A 6 -14.52 -40.94 -0.28
N LEU A 7 -15.49 -40.49 -1.08
CA LEU A 7 -16.11 -41.28 -2.14
C LEU A 7 -15.10 -41.65 -3.23
N CYS A 8 -14.26 -40.69 -3.68
CA CYS A 8 -13.18 -40.95 -4.64
C CYS A 8 -12.14 -41.93 -4.09
N ASN A 9 -11.73 -41.79 -2.83
CA ASN A 9 -10.74 -42.68 -2.20
C ASN A 9 -11.27 -44.10 -2.00
N ASN A 10 -12.55 -44.24 -1.64
CA ASN A 10 -13.20 -45.55 -1.52
C ASN A 10 -13.38 -46.21 -2.89
N PHE A 11 -13.71 -45.43 -3.93
CA PHE A 11 -13.81 -45.93 -5.31
C PHE A 11 -12.44 -46.37 -5.86
N LEU A 12 -11.37 -45.62 -5.58
CA LEU A 12 -9.98 -45.97 -5.90
C LEU A 12 -9.56 -47.28 -5.20
N SER A 13 -9.83 -47.38 -3.90
CA SER A 13 -9.45 -48.55 -3.09
C SER A 13 -10.20 -49.82 -3.50
N PHE A 14 -11.47 -49.70 -3.90
CA PHE A 14 -12.28 -50.82 -4.38
C PHE A 14 -11.78 -51.36 -5.72
N ASN A 15 -11.45 -50.49 -6.67
CA ASN A 15 -10.98 -50.90 -8.00
C ASN A 15 -9.56 -51.49 -7.97
N LEU A 16 -8.68 -50.96 -7.11
CA LEU A 16 -7.32 -51.50 -6.94
C LEU A 16 -7.30 -52.90 -6.27
N ARG A 17 -8.33 -53.24 -5.47
CA ARG A 17 -8.42 -54.55 -4.80
C ARG A 17 -8.96 -55.67 -5.70
N GLN A 18 -9.71 -55.37 -6.76
CA GLN A 18 -10.22 -56.39 -7.69
C GLN A 18 -9.18 -56.87 -8.72
N THR A 19 -8.00 -56.25 -8.78
CA THR A 19 -7.06 -56.38 -9.89
C THR A 19 -5.79 -57.15 -9.55
N MET A 20 -5.88 -58.47 -9.42
CA MET A 20 -4.71 -59.35 -9.66
C MET A 20 -5.16 -60.74 -10.16
N ASN A 21 -5.10 -60.97 -11.48
CA ASN A 21 -4.48 -62.12 -12.17
C ASN A 21 -5.19 -62.55 -13.48
N SER A 22 -5.13 -61.75 -14.55
CA SER A 22 -5.28 -62.20 -15.96
C SER A 22 -4.99 -61.08 -16.98
N THR A 23 -4.66 -61.43 -18.23
CA THR A 23 -4.45 -60.46 -19.34
C THR A 23 -5.72 -59.68 -19.72
N SER A 24 -6.90 -60.24 -19.45
CA SER A 24 -8.20 -59.54 -19.54
C SER A 24 -8.33 -58.41 -18.54
N ASP A 25 -7.78 -58.56 -17.33
CA ASP A 25 -7.78 -57.52 -16.31
C ASP A 25 -6.86 -56.35 -16.71
N LEU A 26 -5.76 -56.64 -17.41
CA LEU A 26 -4.89 -55.60 -17.98
C LEU A 26 -5.60 -54.77 -19.06
N LEU A 27 -6.38 -55.41 -19.95
CA LEU A 27 -7.14 -54.70 -20.98
C LEU A 27 -8.23 -53.83 -20.35
N TYR A 28 -8.94 -54.37 -19.37
CA TYR A 28 -9.95 -53.65 -18.59
C TYR A 28 -9.31 -52.46 -17.85
N ASN A 29 -8.16 -52.65 -17.22
CA ASN A 29 -7.41 -51.58 -16.53
C ASN A 29 -6.97 -50.47 -17.48
N ILE A 30 -6.49 -50.81 -18.68
CA ILE A 30 -6.11 -49.80 -19.69
C ILE A 30 -7.33 -49.01 -20.15
N GLN A 31 -8.50 -49.65 -20.33
CA GLN A 31 -9.74 -48.96 -20.66
C GLN A 31 -10.21 -48.04 -19.53
N SER A 32 -10.17 -48.51 -18.27
CA SER A 32 -10.50 -47.69 -17.11
C SER A 32 -9.56 -46.51 -16.95
N LEU A 33 -8.24 -46.68 -17.16
CA LEU A 33 -7.27 -45.58 -17.13
C LEU A 33 -7.52 -44.55 -18.24
N LYS A 34 -7.87 -45.00 -19.45
CA LYS A 34 -8.29 -44.08 -20.53
C LYS A 34 -9.55 -43.30 -20.17
N GLN A 35 -10.52 -43.96 -19.54
CA GLN A 35 -11.74 -43.30 -19.07
C GLN A 35 -11.44 -42.28 -17.95
N PHE A 36 -10.52 -42.60 -17.03
CA PHE A 36 -10.05 -41.66 -16.02
C PHE A 36 -9.36 -40.44 -16.65
N GLN A 37 -8.50 -40.63 -17.64
CA GLN A 37 -7.87 -39.53 -18.35
C GLN A 37 -8.91 -38.62 -19.03
N LEU A 38 -9.90 -39.20 -19.73
CA LEU A 38 -11.00 -38.44 -20.33
C LEU A 38 -11.80 -37.65 -19.29
N ASN A 39 -12.04 -38.24 -18.12
CA ASN A 39 -12.73 -37.56 -17.03
C ASN A 39 -11.89 -36.40 -16.47
N ILE A 40 -10.57 -36.57 -16.33
CA ILE A 40 -9.63 -35.51 -15.92
C ILE A 40 -9.65 -34.36 -16.94
N ASP A 41 -9.56 -34.67 -18.23
CA ASP A 41 -9.58 -33.66 -19.30
C ASP A 41 -10.91 -32.88 -19.30
N ASN A 42 -12.04 -33.55 -19.07
CA ASN A 42 -13.34 -32.91 -18.95
C ASN A 42 -13.43 -31.99 -17.72
N ILE A 43 -12.92 -32.44 -16.56
CA ILE A 43 -12.87 -31.61 -15.35
C ILE A 43 -12.01 -30.37 -15.60
N GLN A 44 -10.86 -30.52 -16.27
CA GLN A 44 -9.99 -29.40 -16.61
C GLN A 44 -10.71 -28.40 -17.53
N ARG A 45 -11.42 -28.86 -18.57
CA ARG A 45 -12.23 -27.99 -19.44
C ARG A 45 -13.32 -27.22 -18.69
N ILE A 46 -14.01 -27.88 -17.76
CA ILE A 46 -15.05 -27.22 -16.95
C ILE A 46 -14.40 -26.15 -16.05
N LYS A 47 -13.27 -26.47 -15.43
CA LYS A 47 -12.49 -25.52 -14.61
C LYS A 47 -12.05 -24.31 -15.45
N ASP A 48 -11.51 -24.53 -16.63
CA ASP A 48 -11.04 -23.46 -17.52
C ASP A 48 -12.22 -22.58 -17.98
N GLY A 49 -13.36 -23.19 -18.33
CA GLY A 49 -14.58 -22.47 -18.68
C GLY A 49 -15.14 -21.63 -17.52
N ALA A 50 -15.12 -22.15 -16.29
CA ALA A 50 -15.53 -21.42 -15.10
C ALA A 50 -14.57 -20.25 -14.81
N GLN A 51 -13.26 -20.46 -14.94
CA GLN A 51 -12.25 -19.42 -14.73
C GLN A 51 -12.41 -18.27 -15.74
N LEU A 52 -12.71 -18.58 -17.01
CA LEU A 52 -13.00 -17.56 -18.03
C LEU A 52 -14.20 -16.70 -17.63
N GLN A 53 -15.28 -17.31 -17.15
CA GLN A 53 -16.47 -16.58 -16.69
C GLN A 53 -16.16 -15.67 -15.50
N ILE A 54 -15.37 -16.15 -14.54
CA ILE A 54 -14.91 -15.35 -13.40
C ILE A 54 -14.09 -14.16 -13.89
N ASN A 55 -13.10 -14.39 -14.76
CA ASN A 55 -12.24 -13.33 -15.29
C ASN A 55 -13.05 -12.25 -16.04
N MET A 56 -14.05 -12.65 -16.84
CA MET A 56 -14.95 -11.71 -17.52
C MET A 56 -15.79 -10.89 -16.53
N ALA A 57 -16.27 -11.50 -15.45
CA ALA A 57 -17.02 -10.79 -14.41
C ALA A 57 -16.11 -9.80 -13.65
N CYS A 58 -14.90 -10.21 -13.28
CA CYS A 58 -13.89 -9.35 -12.67
C CYS A 58 -13.56 -8.13 -13.54
N LEU A 59 -13.31 -8.37 -14.84
CA LEU A 59 -13.06 -7.30 -15.81
C LEU A 59 -14.24 -6.33 -15.91
N ALA A 60 -15.48 -6.85 -15.97
CA ALA A 60 -16.68 -6.02 -16.03
C ALA A 60 -16.84 -5.14 -14.79
N LEU A 61 -16.56 -5.67 -13.59
CA LEU A 61 -16.61 -4.92 -12.34
C LEU A 61 -15.52 -3.83 -12.28
N LEU A 62 -14.26 -4.19 -12.55
CA LEU A 62 -13.15 -3.23 -12.58
C LEU A 62 -13.41 -2.11 -13.60
N ARG A 63 -13.98 -2.47 -14.76
CA ARG A 63 -14.40 -1.49 -15.76
C ARG A 63 -15.49 -0.58 -15.23
N GLN A 64 -16.56 -1.14 -14.69
CA GLN A 64 -17.71 -0.38 -14.20
C GLN A 64 -17.33 0.64 -13.12
N TYR A 65 -16.52 0.23 -12.15
CA TYR A 65 -16.26 1.03 -10.95
C TYR A 65 -14.97 1.86 -11.01
N ILE A 66 -13.98 1.45 -11.81
CA ILE A 66 -12.67 2.10 -11.84
C ILE A 66 -12.35 2.61 -13.24
N LEU A 67 -12.25 1.73 -14.23
CA LEU A 67 -11.67 2.09 -15.54
C LEU A 67 -12.61 2.92 -16.43
N ASN A 68 -13.91 2.99 -16.11
CA ASN A 68 -14.87 3.84 -16.82
C ASN A 68 -14.76 5.33 -16.44
N GLU A 69 -14.08 5.67 -15.33
CA GLU A 69 -13.79 7.08 -15.01
C GLU A 69 -12.57 7.52 -15.85
N PRO A 70 -12.78 8.34 -16.89
CA PRO A 70 -11.71 8.64 -17.87
C PRO A 70 -10.53 9.33 -17.19
N VAL A 71 -9.31 8.97 -17.62
CA VAL A 71 -8.03 9.51 -17.10
C VAL A 71 -7.77 9.13 -15.62
N ALA A 72 -8.62 9.57 -14.69
CA ALA A 72 -8.48 9.33 -13.26
C ALA A 72 -8.47 7.83 -12.92
N GLY A 73 -9.41 7.06 -13.47
CA GLY A 73 -9.50 5.61 -13.25
C GLY A 73 -8.26 4.86 -13.73
N LEU A 74 -7.77 5.22 -14.92
CA LEU A 74 -6.56 4.62 -15.50
C LEU A 74 -5.30 4.94 -14.69
N ILE A 75 -5.16 6.19 -14.25
CA ILE A 75 -4.03 6.62 -13.42
C ILE A 75 -4.06 5.90 -12.07
N LEU A 76 -5.22 5.86 -11.40
CA LEU A 76 -5.35 5.17 -10.12
C LEU A 76 -5.03 3.68 -10.29
N PHE A 77 -5.66 3.02 -11.26
CA PHE A 77 -5.44 1.60 -11.51
C PHE A 77 -3.96 1.30 -11.78
N ARG A 78 -3.32 2.05 -12.69
CA ARG A 78 -1.88 1.92 -12.96
C ARG A 78 -1.04 2.07 -11.69
N ASN A 79 -1.36 3.04 -10.84
CA ASN A 79 -0.62 3.26 -9.60
C ASN A 79 -0.84 2.15 -8.56
N LEU A 80 -2.05 1.58 -8.48
CA LEU A 80 -2.34 0.42 -7.62
C LEU A 80 -1.54 -0.81 -8.08
N ILE A 81 -1.55 -1.12 -9.38
CA ILE A 81 -0.76 -2.23 -9.94
C ILE A 81 0.72 -2.01 -9.71
N ARG A 82 1.24 -0.84 -10.07
CA ARG A 82 2.66 -0.48 -9.91
C ARG A 82 3.15 -0.68 -8.48
N LYS A 83 2.37 -0.26 -7.47
CA LYS A 83 2.81 -0.26 -6.07
C LYS A 83 2.61 -1.60 -5.35
N TYR A 84 1.53 -2.32 -5.65
CA TYR A 84 1.06 -3.42 -4.79
C TYR A 84 0.92 -4.77 -5.51
N TYR A 85 0.78 -4.81 -6.84
CA TYR A 85 0.73 -6.08 -7.57
C TYR A 85 2.10 -6.77 -7.57
N PRO A 86 2.18 -8.12 -7.48
CA PRO A 86 3.45 -8.86 -7.53
C PRO A 86 4.05 -8.89 -8.95
N LEU A 87 4.54 -7.74 -9.43
CA LEU A 87 5.00 -7.54 -10.80
C LEU A 87 6.06 -8.57 -11.24
N SER A 88 5.93 -9.14 -12.44
CA SER A 88 6.99 -9.86 -13.15
C SER A 88 8.10 -8.89 -13.61
N ASP A 89 9.24 -9.40 -14.11
CA ASP A 89 10.32 -8.54 -14.62
C ASP A 89 9.87 -7.69 -15.82
N GLU A 90 9.05 -8.26 -16.69
CA GLU A 90 8.42 -7.53 -17.81
C GLU A 90 7.49 -6.41 -17.30
N GLN A 91 6.67 -6.72 -16.30
CA GLN A 91 5.77 -5.74 -15.68
C GLN A 91 6.53 -4.66 -14.90
N VAL A 92 7.71 -4.95 -14.32
CA VAL A 92 8.57 -3.93 -13.70
C VAL A 92 9.02 -2.91 -14.74
N VAL A 93 9.45 -3.36 -15.92
CA VAL A 93 9.87 -2.47 -17.02
C VAL A 93 8.71 -1.56 -17.49
N LYS A 94 7.48 -2.09 -17.44
CA LYS A 94 6.26 -1.40 -17.82
C LYS A 94 5.77 -0.40 -16.77
N TYR A 95 5.67 -0.81 -15.51
CA TYR A 95 5.02 -0.05 -14.45
C TYR A 95 5.97 0.83 -13.63
N GLU A 96 7.19 0.37 -13.31
CA GLU A 96 8.16 1.14 -12.51
C GLU A 96 8.93 2.14 -13.37
N ASN A 97 8.20 3.07 -13.99
CA ASN A 97 8.74 4.03 -14.95
C ASN A 97 9.11 5.39 -14.32
N ARG A 98 9.21 5.48 -12.99
CA ARG A 98 9.52 6.74 -12.30
C ARG A 98 11.03 7.00 -12.32
N ILE A 99 11.46 7.82 -13.27
CA ILE A 99 12.87 8.20 -13.47
C ILE A 99 13.32 9.22 -12.41
N TYR A 100 14.52 9.01 -11.86
CA TYR A 100 15.24 10.03 -11.11
C TYR A 100 15.89 11.03 -12.06
N THR A 101 15.57 12.32 -11.89
CA THR A 101 15.95 13.39 -12.82
C THR A 101 17.25 14.12 -12.48
N GLY A 102 17.88 13.85 -11.34
CA GLY A 102 19.16 14.45 -10.97
C GLY A 102 20.38 13.74 -11.59
N VAL A 103 21.57 14.32 -11.39
CA VAL A 103 22.83 13.78 -11.91
C VAL A 103 23.34 12.64 -11.01
N HIS A 104 23.52 11.47 -11.61
CA HIS A 104 23.99 10.26 -10.95
C HIS A 104 25.50 10.15 -11.05
N LYS A 105 26.20 10.16 -9.91
CA LYS A 105 27.64 9.95 -9.87
C LYS A 105 27.97 8.58 -9.28
N ILE A 106 28.91 7.88 -9.89
CA ILE A 106 29.50 6.65 -9.38
C ILE A 106 30.98 6.90 -9.09
N VAL A 107 31.58 6.05 -8.26
CA VAL A 107 33.02 6.09 -8.00
C VAL A 107 33.69 5.00 -8.82
N GLU A 108 34.52 5.42 -9.75
CA GLU A 108 35.38 4.56 -10.57
C GLU A 108 36.82 5.04 -10.40
N ASN A 109 37.75 4.13 -10.12
CA ASN A 109 39.17 4.44 -9.96
C ASN A 109 39.44 5.60 -8.97
N ASN A 110 38.76 5.62 -7.82
CA ASN A 110 38.84 6.70 -6.82
C ASN A 110 38.45 8.10 -7.35
N SER A 111 37.73 8.17 -8.47
CA SER A 111 37.22 9.40 -9.08
C SER A 111 35.71 9.33 -9.29
N PHE A 112 35.02 10.48 -9.26
CA PHE A 112 33.58 10.52 -9.51
C PHE A 112 33.31 10.64 -11.02
N THR A 113 32.63 9.64 -11.58
CA THR A 113 32.15 9.63 -12.97
C THR A 113 30.62 9.66 -13.01
N ILE A 114 30.02 10.10 -14.12
CA ILE A 114 28.56 10.11 -14.28
C ILE A 114 28.12 8.70 -14.72
N ASP A 115 27.16 8.10 -14.02
CA ASP A 115 26.54 6.85 -14.48
C ASP A 115 25.64 7.15 -15.67
N PRO A 116 25.90 6.57 -16.86
CA PRO A 116 25.12 6.88 -18.06
C PRO A 116 23.73 6.22 -18.06
N ARG A 117 23.45 5.30 -17.14
CA ARG A 117 22.17 4.58 -17.09
C ARG A 117 21.08 5.44 -16.48
N GLU A 118 19.87 5.31 -17.02
CA GLU A 118 18.68 5.85 -16.38
C GLU A 118 18.38 5.09 -15.09
N TRP A 119 18.21 5.84 -14.00
CA TRP A 119 17.80 5.30 -12.70
C TRP A 119 16.29 5.47 -12.51
N TYR A 120 15.62 4.35 -12.29
CA TYR A 120 14.22 4.21 -11.92
C TYR A 120 14.04 3.89 -10.42
N TYR A 121 13.10 4.56 -9.76
CA TYR A 121 12.78 4.26 -8.37
C TYR A 121 12.08 2.90 -8.25
N ILE A 122 12.49 2.10 -7.28
CA ILE A 122 11.71 0.96 -6.80
C ILE A 122 10.64 1.52 -5.85
N THR A 123 9.37 1.31 -6.17
CA THR A 123 8.23 1.77 -5.38
C THR A 123 7.32 0.64 -4.91
N ASN A 124 7.51 -0.57 -5.45
CA ASN A 124 6.81 -1.78 -5.07
C ASN A 124 7.60 -2.61 -4.03
N LEU A 125 6.97 -2.88 -2.87
CA LEU A 125 7.61 -3.62 -1.78
C LEU A 125 7.89 -5.09 -2.16
N SER A 126 7.03 -5.73 -2.95
CA SER A 126 7.23 -7.13 -3.38
C SER A 126 8.44 -7.26 -4.30
N VAL A 127 8.63 -6.30 -5.21
CA VAL A 127 9.81 -6.23 -6.09
C VAL A 127 11.07 -6.00 -5.27
N LEU A 128 11.02 -5.09 -4.29
CA LEU A 128 12.14 -4.84 -3.38
C LEU A 128 12.52 -6.11 -2.59
N LYS A 129 11.54 -6.81 -1.99
CA LYS A 129 11.80 -8.06 -1.27
C LYS A 129 12.40 -9.15 -2.17
N ARG A 130 11.94 -9.26 -3.42
CA ARG A 130 12.39 -10.28 -4.38
C ARG A 130 13.75 -9.99 -5.01
N LYS A 131 14.02 -8.73 -5.38
CA LYS A 131 15.21 -8.34 -6.18
C LYS A 131 16.27 -7.60 -5.37
N GLY A 132 15.95 -7.14 -4.17
CA GLY A 132 16.84 -6.34 -3.33
C GLY A 132 16.79 -4.85 -3.67
N GLN A 133 17.66 -4.08 -3.00
CA GLN A 133 17.67 -2.61 -3.07
C GLN A 133 18.13 -2.04 -4.42
N GLU A 134 18.79 -2.85 -5.25
CA GLU A 134 19.34 -2.47 -6.54
C GLU A 134 19.36 -3.66 -7.49
N PHE A 135 18.87 -3.46 -8.72
CA PHE A 135 18.95 -4.45 -9.79
C PHE A 135 18.88 -3.78 -11.17
N THR A 136 19.09 -4.55 -12.23
CA THR A 136 19.02 -4.07 -13.62
C THR A 136 18.17 -5.01 -14.46
N ILE A 137 17.32 -4.43 -15.32
CA ILE A 137 16.55 -5.15 -16.35
C ILE A 137 16.73 -4.36 -17.65
N ASP A 138 17.15 -5.02 -18.73
CA ASP A 138 17.31 -4.41 -20.07
C ASP A 138 18.04 -3.06 -20.08
N ASN A 139 19.18 -2.99 -19.37
CA ASN A 139 20.02 -1.78 -19.22
C ASN A 139 19.37 -0.62 -18.44
N ARG A 140 18.19 -0.82 -17.84
CA ARG A 140 17.56 0.11 -16.89
C ARG A 140 17.97 -0.23 -15.47
N LEU A 141 18.45 0.76 -14.73
CA LEU A 141 18.89 0.60 -13.35
C LEU A 141 17.75 0.93 -12.39
N TYR A 142 17.39 0.00 -11.52
CA TYR A 142 16.38 0.18 -10.48
C TYR A 142 17.04 0.29 -9.12
N ARG A 143 16.72 1.32 -8.34
CA ARG A 143 17.23 1.49 -6.96
C ARG A 143 16.21 2.12 -6.02
N VAL A 144 16.29 1.75 -4.74
CA VAL A 144 15.49 2.36 -3.65
C VAL A 144 16.13 3.66 -3.13
N CYS A 145 17.47 3.72 -3.04
CA CYS A 145 18.22 4.86 -2.49
C CYS A 145 19.59 5.05 -3.17
N TYR A 146 20.19 6.24 -2.99
CA TYR A 146 21.56 6.55 -3.43
C TYR A 146 22.57 6.29 -2.30
N LYS A 147 23.74 5.72 -2.60
CA LYS A 147 24.80 5.48 -1.61
C LYS A 147 25.63 6.75 -1.34
N ARG A 148 25.80 7.10 -0.06
CA ARG A 148 26.66 8.19 0.41
C ARG A 148 28.14 7.92 0.13
N TYR A 149 28.82 8.86 -0.53
CA TYR A 149 30.29 8.92 -0.56
C TYR A 149 30.79 10.01 0.38
N ASN A 150 31.78 9.67 1.20
CA ASN A 150 32.07 10.35 2.46
C ASN A 150 32.84 11.69 2.35
N THR A 151 32.98 12.32 1.18
CA THR A 151 34.00 13.38 1.04
C THR A 151 33.60 14.76 0.54
N THR A 152 32.37 15.11 0.09
CA THR A 152 31.94 16.55 0.01
C THR A 152 30.53 16.88 -0.50
N VAL A 153 29.64 15.93 -0.82
CA VAL A 153 28.30 16.27 -1.34
C VAL A 153 27.22 15.80 -0.38
N LYS A 154 26.36 16.72 0.09
CA LYS A 154 25.10 16.37 0.76
C LYS A 154 24.26 15.55 -0.22
N CYS A 155 24.08 14.27 0.06
CA CYS A 155 23.22 13.37 -0.70
C CYS A 155 21.91 13.20 0.08
N TYR A 156 20.78 13.13 -0.63
CA TYR A 156 19.48 12.89 0.00
C TYR A 156 19.04 11.44 -0.24
N ASP A 157 18.94 10.70 0.86
CA ASP A 157 18.64 9.27 0.98
C ASP A 157 17.11 9.00 0.91
N MET A 158 16.38 9.63 -0.01
CA MET A 158 14.92 9.58 0.07
C MET A 158 14.36 8.34 -0.61
N ILE A 159 14.19 7.28 0.17
CA ILE A 159 13.31 6.15 -0.19
C ILE A 159 11.92 6.72 -0.45
N PRO A 160 11.23 6.29 -1.52
CA PRO A 160 9.86 6.71 -1.78
C PRO A 160 8.99 6.50 -0.54
N SER A 161 8.32 7.56 -0.07
CA SER A 161 7.45 7.49 1.11
C SER A 161 6.37 6.42 0.98
N THR A 162 5.92 6.15 -0.25
CA THR A 162 4.98 5.07 -0.58
C THR A 162 5.53 3.68 -0.32
N LEU A 163 6.85 3.48 -0.31
CA LEU A 163 7.45 2.20 0.03
C LEU A 163 7.64 2.12 1.55
N ILE A 164 8.01 3.23 2.19
CA ILE A 164 8.13 3.35 3.65
C ILE A 164 6.81 3.05 4.35
N SER A 165 5.69 3.56 3.82
CA SER A 165 4.36 3.38 4.41
C SER A 165 3.94 1.91 4.50
N GLU A 166 4.38 1.09 3.55
CA GLU A 166 3.98 -0.32 3.42
C GLU A 166 4.82 -1.30 4.24
N ILE A 167 5.90 -0.82 4.85
CA ILE A 167 6.75 -1.67 5.68
C ILE A 167 5.97 -2.08 6.92
N SER A 168 5.77 -3.39 7.08
CA SER A 168 4.90 -3.94 8.10
C SER A 168 5.60 -4.12 9.46
N SER A 169 6.93 -4.21 9.47
CA SER A 169 7.70 -4.45 10.68
C SER A 169 9.09 -3.82 10.61
N LEU A 170 9.72 -3.64 11.78
CA LEU A 170 11.14 -3.27 11.82
C LEU A 170 12.06 -4.39 11.33
N ASP A 171 11.62 -5.65 11.37
CA ASP A 171 12.41 -6.77 10.87
C ASP A 171 12.47 -6.77 9.34
N ASP A 172 11.39 -6.38 8.65
CA ASP A 172 11.39 -6.12 7.21
C ASP A 172 12.50 -5.11 6.83
N LEU A 173 12.70 -4.04 7.62
CA LEU A 173 13.78 -3.07 7.38
C LEU A 173 15.16 -3.69 7.52
N ARG A 174 15.35 -4.54 8.52
CA ARG A 174 16.63 -5.22 8.79
C ARG A 174 16.97 -6.18 7.67
N GLU A 175 16.00 -6.98 7.22
CA GLU A 175 16.14 -7.89 6.08
C GLU A 175 16.51 -7.13 4.81
N LEU A 176 15.84 -6.00 4.60
CA LEU A 176 16.11 -5.11 3.48
C LEU A 176 17.41 -4.33 3.64
N LYS A 177 18.13 -4.43 4.77
CA LYS A 177 19.37 -3.69 5.08
C LYS A 177 19.20 -2.16 4.98
N MET A 178 18.07 -1.65 5.42
CA MET A 178 17.74 -0.22 5.41
C MET A 178 17.86 0.35 6.83
N ASP A 179 18.54 1.49 7.00
CA ASP A 179 18.73 2.12 8.32
C ASP A 179 17.50 2.96 8.72
N SER A 180 16.76 2.52 9.74
CA SER A 180 15.53 3.19 10.21
C SER A 180 15.70 4.66 10.59
N ARG A 181 16.92 5.13 10.91
CA ARG A 181 17.19 6.55 11.24
C ARG A 181 17.41 7.42 10.01
N GLN A 182 17.72 6.83 8.87
CA GLN A 182 17.88 7.51 7.58
C GLN A 182 16.56 7.55 6.79
N ILE A 183 15.59 6.76 7.24
CA ILE A 183 14.29 6.59 6.62
C ILE A 183 13.32 7.47 7.41
N ARG A 184 12.50 8.27 6.72
CA ARG A 184 11.35 8.99 7.31
C ARG A 184 10.24 8.03 7.76
N LEU A 185 10.62 6.92 8.42
CA LEU A 185 9.75 5.83 8.85
C LEU A 185 8.71 6.33 9.85
N PHE A 186 9.17 7.01 10.89
CA PHE A 186 8.30 7.55 11.93
C PHE A 186 7.31 8.58 11.39
N HIS A 187 7.67 9.31 10.33
CA HIS A 187 6.82 10.31 9.69
C HIS A 187 5.72 9.71 8.79
N SER A 188 6.03 8.67 8.02
CA SER A 188 5.14 8.19 6.94
C SER A 188 4.58 6.78 7.13
N ASN A 189 5.06 6.00 8.09
CA ASN A 189 4.60 4.63 8.31
C ASN A 189 3.40 4.59 9.25
N TYR A 190 2.40 3.80 8.90
CA TYR A 190 1.17 3.62 9.69
C TYR A 190 0.88 2.13 10.00
N ASN A 191 1.73 1.22 9.52
CA ASN A 191 1.57 -0.22 9.73
C ASN A 191 2.33 -0.69 10.98
N ILE A 192 3.41 0.00 11.35
CA ILE A 192 4.20 -0.28 12.54
C ILE A 192 3.50 0.32 13.75
N ASP A 193 3.32 -0.51 14.77
CA ASP A 193 2.86 -0.05 16.08
C ASP A 193 4.00 0.59 16.87
N PHE A 194 4.05 1.92 16.88
CA PHE A 194 5.08 2.70 17.56
C PHE A 194 5.05 2.61 19.10
N HIS A 195 3.96 2.10 19.70
CA HIS A 195 3.89 1.86 21.14
C HIS A 195 4.90 0.81 21.58
N ASN A 196 5.17 -0.18 20.72
CA ASN A 196 6.07 -1.30 21.02
C ASN A 196 7.55 -1.04 20.66
N ILE A 197 7.86 0.12 20.08
CA ILE A 197 9.21 0.45 19.62
C ILE A 197 10.06 0.98 20.79
N PRO A 198 11.29 0.48 21.06
CA PRO A 198 12.03 0.87 22.26
C PRO A 198 12.32 2.36 22.43
N GLN A 199 12.48 3.09 21.32
CA GLN A 199 12.75 4.52 21.31
C GLN A 199 12.05 5.17 20.11
N VAL A 200 11.35 6.27 20.34
CA VAL A 200 10.71 7.07 19.29
C VAL A 200 11.51 8.34 18.97
N CYS A 201 11.22 8.98 17.84
CA CYS A 201 11.84 10.24 17.42
C CYS A 201 10.81 11.37 17.22
N SER A 202 11.29 12.60 17.05
CA SER A 202 10.45 13.79 16.86
C SER A 202 9.51 13.67 15.67
N ASP A 203 9.97 13.07 14.58
CA ASP A 203 9.24 12.98 13.31
C ASP A 203 7.92 12.20 13.43
N LEU A 204 7.76 11.39 14.49
CA LEU A 204 6.50 10.71 14.78
C LEU A 204 5.37 11.70 15.07
N ALA A 205 5.68 12.86 15.64
CA ALA A 205 4.71 13.92 15.90
C ALA A 205 4.12 14.55 14.63
N GLU A 206 4.77 14.40 13.48
CA GLU A 206 4.24 14.82 12.18
C GLU A 206 3.35 13.76 11.52
N ASN A 207 3.31 12.54 12.05
CA ASN A 207 2.62 11.42 11.40
C ASN A 207 1.10 11.50 11.62
N GLU A 208 0.38 11.80 10.54
CA GLU A 208 -1.07 12.02 10.56
C GLU A 208 -1.91 10.74 10.74
N PHE A 209 -1.31 9.55 10.60
CA PHE A 209 -2.04 8.27 10.64
C PHE A 209 -1.54 7.32 11.73
N THR A 210 -0.69 7.79 12.62
CA THR A 210 -0.35 7.07 13.85
C THR A 210 -1.60 6.94 14.73
N LYS A 211 -1.73 5.81 15.43
CA LYS A 211 -2.74 5.65 16.47
C LYS A 211 -2.30 6.44 17.69
N TRP A 212 -3.03 7.49 18.02
CA TRP A 212 -2.67 8.41 19.09
C TRP A 212 -3.35 8.01 20.40
N ASP A 213 -2.56 7.96 21.46
CA ASP A 213 -3.02 7.94 22.84
C ASP A 213 -2.06 8.75 23.73
N TRP A 214 -2.42 8.93 25.00
CA TRP A 214 -1.60 9.69 25.94
C TRP A 214 -0.31 8.97 26.35
N ASP A 215 -0.25 7.64 26.21
CA ASP A 215 0.94 6.86 26.53
C ASP A 215 2.02 7.10 25.47
N LEU A 216 1.66 7.15 24.19
CA LEU A 216 2.55 7.48 23.09
C LEU A 216 3.04 8.94 23.17
N VAL A 217 2.16 9.88 23.49
CA VAL A 217 2.56 11.29 23.70
C VAL A 217 3.55 11.40 24.87
N SER A 218 3.29 10.70 25.98
CA SER A 218 4.21 10.66 27.13
C SER A 218 5.57 10.07 26.74
N LYS A 219 5.56 9.03 25.90
CA LYS A 219 6.77 8.39 25.39
C LYS A 219 7.58 9.31 24.49
N ILE A 220 6.94 10.04 23.56
CA ILE A 220 7.62 11.05 22.72
C ILE A 220 8.26 12.12 23.61
N LYS A 221 7.53 12.63 24.61
CA LYS A 221 8.08 13.60 25.58
C LYS A 221 9.30 13.05 26.33
N GLY A 222 9.28 11.77 26.72
CA GLY A 222 10.38 11.13 27.44
C GLY A 222 11.62 10.90 26.57
N ASP A 223 11.43 10.50 25.31
CA ASP A 223 12.51 10.12 24.40
C ASP A 223 13.14 11.31 23.65
N VAL A 224 12.34 12.34 23.35
CA VAL A 224 12.72 13.46 22.49
C VAL A 224 13.05 14.69 23.33
N LYS A 225 14.34 15.02 23.43
CA LYS A 225 14.85 16.15 24.23
C LYS A 225 14.59 17.55 23.64
N SER A 226 14.14 17.65 22.40
CA SER A 226 13.84 18.94 21.75
C SER A 226 12.36 19.28 21.93
N CYS A 227 11.98 20.55 21.83
CA CYS A 227 10.57 20.96 21.80
C CYS A 227 9.93 20.90 20.40
N VAL A 228 10.69 20.47 19.37
CA VAL A 228 10.23 20.51 17.97
C VAL A 228 8.99 19.64 17.78
N TRP A 229 8.97 18.45 18.40
CA TRP A 229 7.84 17.53 18.35
C TRP A 229 6.53 18.14 18.86
N LEU A 230 6.58 19.07 19.83
CA LEU A 230 5.37 19.70 20.36
C LEU A 230 4.72 20.58 19.29
N LYS A 231 5.54 21.36 18.56
CA LYS A 231 5.05 22.16 17.45
C LYS A 231 4.44 21.27 16.36
N ASP A 232 5.09 20.16 16.04
CA ASP A 232 4.60 19.24 15.03
C ASP A 232 3.27 18.60 15.46
N LEU A 233 3.16 18.19 16.73
CA LEU A 233 1.95 17.61 17.31
C LEU A 233 0.79 18.62 17.33
N LEU A 234 1.03 19.88 17.66
CA LEU A 234 0.03 20.95 17.62
C LEU A 234 -0.47 21.26 16.19
N ASN A 235 0.28 20.84 15.17
CA ASN A 235 -0.11 20.95 13.77
C ASN A 235 -0.57 19.59 13.17
N ASN A 236 -0.68 18.54 13.99
CA ASN A 236 -1.01 17.20 13.52
C ASN A 236 -2.53 16.99 13.48
N ASN A 237 -3.07 16.94 12.25
CA ASN A 237 -4.50 16.71 12.03
C ASN A 237 -4.97 15.35 12.54
N GLY A 238 -4.14 14.30 12.42
CA GLY A 238 -4.43 12.96 12.92
C GLY A 238 -4.56 12.88 14.44
N PHE A 239 -3.70 13.60 15.16
CA PHE A 239 -3.76 13.70 16.61
C PHE A 239 -5.09 14.31 17.06
N PHE A 240 -5.48 15.46 16.50
CA PHE A 240 -6.75 16.10 16.85
C PHE A 240 -7.98 15.38 16.31
N ALA A 241 -7.87 14.68 15.17
CA ALA A 241 -8.93 13.81 14.66
C ALA A 241 -9.19 12.59 15.54
N GLN A 242 -8.29 12.26 16.46
CA GLN A 242 -8.44 11.13 17.39
C GLN A 242 -8.73 11.60 18.81
N MET A 243 -7.86 12.46 19.32
CA MET A 243 -7.89 12.91 20.71
C MET A 243 -8.85 14.09 20.92
N GLY A 244 -9.09 14.88 19.86
CA GLY A 244 -9.85 16.12 19.88
C GLY A 244 -11.34 16.03 19.56
N ILE A 245 -11.88 14.84 19.22
CA ILE A 245 -13.28 14.66 18.80
C ILE A 245 -14.29 15.17 19.85
N GLY A 246 -13.96 15.10 21.14
CA GLY A 246 -14.83 15.61 22.22
C GLY A 246 -14.65 17.11 22.50
N SER A 247 -13.41 17.56 22.59
CA SER A 247 -13.06 18.96 22.85
C SER A 247 -11.58 19.21 22.59
N ILE A 248 -11.28 20.12 21.65
CA ILE A 248 -9.91 20.58 21.38
C ILE A 248 -9.32 21.23 22.64
N VAL A 249 -10.12 22.01 23.37
CA VAL A 249 -9.72 22.69 24.60
C VAL A 249 -9.32 21.69 25.70
N GLU A 250 -10.12 20.65 25.93
CA GLU A 250 -9.79 19.62 26.92
C GLU A 250 -8.53 18.85 26.53
N THR A 251 -8.36 18.57 25.23
CA THR A 251 -7.18 17.90 24.70
C THR A 251 -5.92 18.72 24.94
N LEU A 252 -5.96 20.02 24.63
CA LEU A 252 -4.86 20.95 24.89
C LEU A 252 -4.57 21.09 26.39
N THR A 253 -5.60 21.13 27.22
CA THR A 253 -5.45 21.17 28.68
C THR A 253 -4.73 19.93 29.21
N LYS A 254 -5.12 18.73 28.73
CA LYS A 254 -4.44 17.48 29.06
C LYS A 254 -3.00 17.46 28.58
N LEU A 255 -2.74 17.94 27.36
CA LEU A 255 -1.39 18.07 26.83
C LEU A 255 -0.53 19.00 27.70
N GLN A 256 -1.04 20.18 28.06
CA GLN A 256 -0.33 21.11 28.95
C GLN A 256 -0.03 20.50 30.33
N ASN A 257 -0.98 19.75 30.90
CA ASN A 257 -0.75 19.05 32.17
C ASN A 257 0.36 18.00 32.07
N LEU A 258 0.43 17.28 30.94
CA LEU A 258 1.47 16.30 30.67
C LEU A 258 2.85 16.95 30.46
N LEU A 259 2.90 18.13 29.83
CA LEU A 259 4.13 18.91 29.64
C LEU A 259 4.66 19.46 30.98
N GLY A 260 3.78 19.78 31.92
CA GLY A 260 4.14 20.36 33.21
C GLY A 260 4.80 21.73 33.05
N MET A 261 5.85 21.99 33.83
CA MET A 261 6.60 23.26 33.77
C MET A 261 7.74 23.24 32.75
N GLU A 262 7.98 22.10 32.10
CA GLU A 262 9.08 21.92 31.14
C GLU A 262 8.83 22.69 29.84
N TYR A 263 7.58 22.71 29.40
CA TYR A 263 7.12 23.42 28.22
C TYR A 263 5.77 24.08 28.49
N VAL A 264 5.61 25.31 28.02
CA VAL A 264 4.37 26.08 28.13
C VAL A 264 3.85 26.34 26.72
N ILE A 265 2.64 25.87 26.45
CA ILE A 265 1.89 26.24 25.25
C ILE A 265 1.34 27.64 25.52
N THR A 266 1.70 28.62 24.70
CA THR A 266 1.28 30.00 24.93
C THR A 266 -0.22 30.15 24.68
N GLN A 267 -0.84 31.20 25.25
CA GLN A 267 -2.26 31.46 25.01
C GLN A 267 -2.56 31.73 23.53
N ASP A 268 -1.60 32.35 22.82
CA ASP A 268 -1.72 32.63 21.40
C ASP A 268 -1.70 31.32 20.59
N ASP A 269 -0.78 30.39 20.91
CA ASP A 269 -0.74 29.06 20.28
C ASP A 269 -2.04 28.29 20.57
N LEU A 270 -2.55 28.33 21.81
CA LEU A 270 -3.80 27.67 22.18
C LEU A 270 -4.97 28.19 21.33
N ASN A 271 -5.12 29.51 21.24
CA ASN A 271 -6.19 30.15 20.48
C ASN A 271 -6.08 29.80 18.99
N GLU A 272 -4.87 29.83 18.43
CA GLU A 272 -4.63 29.48 17.02
C GLU A 272 -5.02 28.02 16.73
N VAL A 273 -4.63 27.09 17.61
CA VAL A 273 -4.92 25.66 17.45
C VAL A 273 -6.41 25.39 17.56
N ILE A 274 -7.09 25.99 18.55
CA ILE A 274 -8.55 25.88 18.72
C ILE A 274 -9.27 26.39 17.47
N GLU A 275 -8.98 27.63 17.05
CA GLU A 275 -9.63 28.25 15.88
C GLU A 275 -9.44 27.39 14.63
N ARG A 276 -8.21 26.89 14.39
CA ARG A 276 -7.88 26.08 13.23
C ARG A 276 -8.71 24.79 13.18
N TYR A 277 -8.72 24.02 14.26
CA TYR A 277 -9.38 22.70 14.27
C TYR A 277 -10.89 22.79 14.38
N GLU A 278 -11.44 23.78 15.07
CA GLU A 278 -12.89 24.05 15.04
C GLU A 278 -13.35 24.44 13.64
N LYS A 279 -12.58 25.27 12.92
CA LYS A 279 -12.87 25.66 11.54
C LYS A 279 -12.78 24.51 10.54
N MET A 280 -11.94 23.51 10.79
CA MET A 280 -11.88 22.32 9.94
C MET A 280 -13.19 21.51 9.98
N GLY A 281 -13.86 21.46 11.14
CA GLY A 281 -15.12 20.74 11.30
C GLY A 281 -15.04 19.28 10.80
N SER A 282 -16.00 18.87 9.96
CA SER A 282 -16.07 17.51 9.41
C SER A 282 -14.83 17.09 8.62
N ARG A 283 -14.05 18.02 8.05
CA ARG A 283 -12.81 17.69 7.30
C ARG A 283 -11.79 16.96 8.15
N LEU A 284 -11.74 17.25 9.45
CA LEU A 284 -10.79 16.64 10.38
C LEU A 284 -10.98 15.12 10.44
N TYR A 285 -12.21 14.62 10.27
CA TYR A 285 -12.50 13.19 10.28
C TYR A 285 -11.85 12.42 9.13
N SER A 286 -11.39 13.10 8.07
CA SER A 286 -10.62 12.47 6.98
C SER A 286 -9.34 11.78 7.49
N TYR A 287 -8.83 12.21 8.65
CA TYR A 287 -7.66 11.65 9.33
C TYR A 287 -8.01 10.62 10.42
N SER A 288 -9.29 10.39 10.69
CA SER A 288 -9.72 9.53 11.80
C SER A 288 -9.48 8.05 11.48
N PRO A 289 -8.98 7.25 12.44
CA PRO A 289 -8.87 5.80 12.32
C PRO A 289 -10.22 5.08 12.49
N ASN A 290 -11.25 5.77 12.98
CA ASN A 290 -12.57 5.20 13.26
C ASN A 290 -13.63 5.66 12.25
N ILE A 291 -13.21 6.21 11.10
CA ILE A 291 -14.13 6.69 10.08
C ILE A 291 -14.86 5.51 9.41
N SER A 292 -16.19 5.55 9.38
CA SER A 292 -17.01 4.51 8.73
C SER A 292 -17.36 4.90 7.28
N LYS A 293 -17.71 3.90 6.47
CA LYS A 293 -18.18 4.14 5.09
C LYS A 293 -19.42 5.01 5.07
N GLU A 294 -20.37 4.78 5.98
CA GLU A 294 -21.63 5.53 6.08
C GLU A 294 -21.34 7.01 6.34
N PHE A 295 -20.42 7.30 7.28
CA PHE A 295 -20.01 8.67 7.56
C PHE A 295 -19.36 9.34 6.35
N ILE A 296 -18.51 8.61 5.60
CA ILE A 296 -17.89 9.15 4.38
C ILE A 296 -18.96 9.51 3.33
N ILE A 297 -19.98 8.68 3.17
CA ILE A 297 -21.07 8.91 2.21
C ILE A 297 -21.94 10.10 2.65
N GLU A 298 -22.26 10.19 3.94
CA GLU A 298 -23.07 11.28 4.51
C GLU A 298 -22.37 12.65 4.38
N HIS A 299 -21.05 12.69 4.65
CA HIS A 299 -20.26 13.92 4.65
C HIS A 299 -19.34 14.07 3.42
N GLN A 300 -19.69 13.43 2.31
CA GLN A 300 -18.85 13.32 1.11
C GLN A 300 -18.45 14.65 0.46
N ASP A 301 -19.19 15.74 0.71
CA ASP A 301 -18.89 17.07 0.15
C ASP A 301 -17.99 17.90 1.08
N ASP A 302 -17.93 17.54 2.36
CA ASP A 302 -17.12 18.24 3.34
C ASP A 302 -15.73 17.63 3.46
N LEU A 303 -15.60 16.30 3.35
CA LEU A 303 -14.37 15.56 3.58
C LEU A 303 -13.26 15.83 2.55
N ASP A 304 -12.01 15.69 2.99
CA ASP A 304 -10.84 15.79 2.13
C ASP A 304 -10.52 14.43 1.50
N TRP A 305 -10.95 14.25 0.25
CA TRP A 305 -10.76 13.02 -0.50
C TRP A 305 -9.30 12.67 -0.78
N LEU A 306 -8.41 13.66 -0.87
CA LEU A 306 -6.98 13.40 -1.09
C LEU A 306 -6.31 12.89 0.19
N VAL A 307 -6.79 13.33 1.35
CA VAL A 307 -6.41 12.78 2.66
C VAL A 307 -7.01 11.39 2.82
N LEU A 308 -8.31 11.20 2.55
CA LEU A 308 -8.98 9.90 2.68
C LEU A 308 -8.26 8.81 1.88
N GLN A 309 -7.80 9.11 0.66
CA GLN A 309 -7.05 8.12 -0.13
C GLN A 309 -5.80 7.60 0.61
N ARG A 310 -5.15 8.46 1.41
CA ARG A 310 -3.92 8.15 2.16
C ARG A 310 -4.22 7.52 3.52
N ASN A 311 -5.44 7.67 4.02
CA ASN A 311 -5.85 7.14 5.31
C ASN A 311 -5.94 5.59 5.23
N PRO A 312 -5.09 4.86 5.96
CA PRO A 312 -5.03 3.39 5.89
C PRO A 312 -6.21 2.70 6.58
N TYR A 313 -6.99 3.44 7.38
CA TYR A 313 -8.10 2.90 8.16
C TYR A 313 -9.43 2.91 7.40
N VAL A 314 -9.48 3.58 6.24
CA VAL A 314 -10.68 3.60 5.41
C VAL A 314 -10.91 2.21 4.81
N GLN A 315 -12.11 1.68 5.04
CA GLN A 315 -12.56 0.44 4.43
C GLN A 315 -13.03 0.71 3.00
N TRP A 316 -12.10 0.59 2.06
CA TRP A 316 -12.40 0.77 0.64
C TRP A 316 -13.15 -0.43 0.07
N ASP A 317 -14.13 -0.15 -0.78
CA ASP A 317 -14.75 -1.10 -1.69
C ASP A 317 -14.90 -0.45 -3.08
N LEU A 318 -15.38 -1.21 -4.07
CA LEU A 318 -15.53 -0.72 -5.43
C LEU A 318 -16.44 0.51 -5.53
N GLU A 319 -17.49 0.59 -4.71
CA GLU A 319 -18.42 1.72 -4.70
C GLU A 319 -17.72 2.99 -4.19
N LEU A 320 -17.01 2.88 -3.06
CA LEU A 320 -16.32 4.01 -2.47
C LEU A 320 -15.15 4.49 -3.35
N ILE A 321 -14.43 3.56 -4.00
CA ILE A 321 -13.40 3.90 -5.00
C ILE A 321 -14.03 4.67 -6.17
N ASN A 322 -15.20 4.26 -6.66
CA ASN A 322 -15.89 4.97 -7.73
C ASN A 322 -16.31 6.39 -7.33
N ILE A 323 -16.83 6.56 -6.10
CA ILE A 323 -17.15 7.89 -5.55
C ILE A 323 -15.88 8.74 -5.46
N PHE A 324 -14.78 8.19 -4.94
CA PHE A 324 -13.49 8.88 -4.85
C PHE A 324 -12.99 9.36 -6.22
N LEU A 325 -13.04 8.51 -7.25
CA LEU A 325 -12.64 8.87 -8.60
C LEU A 325 -13.48 10.03 -9.13
N ARG A 326 -14.80 9.98 -8.97
CA ARG A 326 -15.72 11.05 -9.40
C ARG A 326 -15.45 12.37 -8.68
N LYS A 327 -15.09 12.33 -7.39
CA LYS A 327 -14.73 13.52 -6.62
C LYS A 327 -13.38 14.07 -7.08
N CYS A 328 -12.38 13.22 -7.25
CA CYS A 328 -11.06 13.63 -7.74
C CYS A 328 -11.11 14.25 -9.14
N SER A 329 -11.92 13.70 -10.05
CA SER A 329 -12.13 14.27 -11.39
C SER A 329 -12.70 15.69 -11.37
N LYS A 330 -13.38 16.08 -10.29
CA LYS A 330 -13.89 17.45 -10.10
C LYS A 330 -12.91 18.36 -9.35
N LEU A 331 -12.12 17.80 -8.43
CA LEU A 331 -11.25 18.54 -7.52
C LEU A 331 -9.85 18.79 -8.11
N VAL A 332 -9.35 17.87 -8.94
CA VAL A 332 -7.97 17.87 -9.41
C VAL A 332 -7.93 18.09 -10.93
N PRO A 333 -7.24 19.14 -11.40
CA PRO A 333 -6.98 19.32 -12.83
C PRO A 333 -6.24 18.11 -13.45
N GLU A 334 -6.57 17.75 -14.69
CA GLU A 334 -6.00 16.57 -15.37
C GLU A 334 -4.46 16.54 -15.38
N ASN A 335 -3.81 17.69 -15.54
CA ASN A 335 -2.34 17.82 -15.52
C ASN A 335 -1.70 17.53 -14.15
N GLU A 336 -2.49 17.54 -13.07
CA GLU A 336 -2.05 17.24 -11.71
C GLU A 336 -2.49 15.85 -11.23
N MET A 337 -3.43 15.20 -11.92
CA MET A 337 -3.98 13.90 -11.54
C MET A 337 -2.90 12.82 -11.33
N ALA A 338 -1.88 12.77 -12.19
CA ALA A 338 -0.80 11.79 -12.08
C ALA A 338 -0.03 11.89 -10.75
N LYS A 339 0.02 13.08 -10.14
CA LYS A 339 0.66 13.31 -8.84
C LYS A 339 -0.30 13.09 -7.68
N SER A 340 -1.58 13.41 -7.87
CA SER A 340 -2.61 13.39 -6.82
C SER A 340 -3.25 12.02 -6.61
N LEU A 341 -3.38 11.19 -7.66
CA LEU A 341 -4.02 9.88 -7.59
C LEU A 341 -3.00 8.78 -7.31
N ASN A 342 -2.55 8.72 -6.07
CA ASN A 342 -1.53 7.77 -5.64
C ASN A 342 -2.09 6.36 -5.39
N GLY A 343 -3.30 6.26 -4.84
CA GLY A 343 -3.86 5.00 -4.35
C GLY A 343 -3.15 4.44 -3.10
N SER A 344 -3.91 3.78 -2.23
CA SER A 344 -3.42 3.13 -1.02
C SER A 344 -3.48 1.61 -1.11
N CYS A 345 -2.76 0.95 -0.21
CA CYS A 345 -2.81 -0.50 -0.04
C CYS A 345 -4.24 -0.97 0.32
N ALA A 346 -4.99 -0.18 1.08
CA ALA A 346 -6.38 -0.47 1.40
C ALA A 346 -7.28 -0.46 0.14
N MET A 347 -7.08 0.49 -0.78
CA MET A 347 -7.76 0.47 -2.10
C MET A 347 -7.34 -0.73 -2.95
N TYR A 348 -6.05 -1.09 -2.94
CA TYR A 348 -5.57 -2.28 -3.65
C TYR A 348 -6.20 -3.56 -3.10
N SER A 349 -6.28 -3.68 -1.78
CA SER A 349 -6.90 -4.83 -1.10
C SER A 349 -8.36 -5.02 -1.51
N ALA A 350 -9.08 -3.92 -1.75
CA ALA A 350 -10.46 -3.94 -2.25
C ALA A 350 -10.60 -4.49 -3.68
N ILE A 351 -9.51 -4.50 -4.47
CA ILE A 351 -9.54 -4.94 -5.87
C ILE A 351 -8.72 -6.20 -6.15
N ASN A 352 -7.86 -6.60 -5.23
CA ASN A 352 -6.88 -7.67 -5.40
C ASN A 352 -7.53 -8.99 -5.84
N ASP A 353 -8.69 -9.34 -5.29
CA ASP A 353 -9.40 -10.58 -5.59
C ASP A 353 -10.01 -10.60 -7.01
N PHE A 354 -10.10 -9.43 -7.68
CA PHE A 354 -10.52 -9.32 -9.08
C PHE A 354 -9.34 -9.37 -10.05
N LEU A 355 -8.10 -9.43 -9.57
CA LEU A 355 -6.90 -9.36 -10.38
C LEU A 355 -6.22 -10.73 -10.49
N ASN A 356 -5.80 -11.04 -11.71
CA ASN A 356 -4.81 -12.06 -12.03
C ASN A 356 -4.14 -11.66 -13.35
N ASP A 357 -3.09 -12.37 -13.73
CA ASP A 357 -2.30 -12.03 -14.93
C ASP A 357 -3.17 -11.96 -16.20
N LEU A 358 -4.16 -12.85 -16.36
CA LEU A 358 -5.05 -12.83 -17.53
C LEU A 358 -5.95 -11.59 -17.56
N VAL A 359 -6.55 -11.23 -16.42
CA VAL A 359 -7.39 -10.02 -16.31
C VAL A 359 -6.55 -8.76 -16.52
N LEU A 360 -5.34 -8.72 -15.95
CA LEU A 360 -4.43 -7.60 -16.12
C LEU A 360 -4.02 -7.45 -17.59
N ASP A 361 -3.62 -8.54 -18.25
CA ASP A 361 -3.28 -8.55 -19.68
C ASP A 361 -4.43 -8.04 -20.56
N ASP A 362 -5.68 -8.43 -20.25
CA ASP A 362 -6.85 -7.96 -20.98
C ASP A 362 -7.09 -6.46 -20.77
N ILE A 363 -6.94 -5.96 -19.54
CA ILE A 363 -7.03 -4.52 -19.23
C ILE A 363 -5.93 -3.75 -19.96
N GLU A 364 -4.69 -4.25 -19.94
CA GLU A 364 -3.56 -3.63 -20.61
C GLU A 364 -3.78 -3.48 -22.11
N LYS A 365 -4.35 -4.51 -22.76
CA LYS A 365 -4.70 -4.47 -24.19
C LYS A 365 -5.84 -3.50 -24.49
N LEU A 366 -6.87 -3.47 -23.63
CA LEU A 366 -8.07 -2.66 -23.85
C LEU A 366 -7.82 -1.15 -23.64
N TYR A 367 -6.91 -0.79 -22.75
CA TYR A 367 -6.68 0.59 -22.32
C TYR A 367 -5.30 1.14 -22.67
N GLU A 368 -4.48 0.36 -23.40
CA GLU A 368 -3.13 0.75 -23.83
C GLU A 368 -2.25 1.21 -22.65
N LEU A 369 -2.37 0.52 -21.51
CA LEU A 369 -1.58 0.79 -20.29
C LEU A 369 -0.15 0.29 -20.41
#